data_AF-A0A496AEX3-F1
#
_entry.id   AF-A0A496AEX3-F1
#
_cell.length_a   1.000
_cell.length_b   1.000
_cell.length_c   1.000
_cell.angle_alpha   90.00
_cell.angle_beta   90.00
_cell.angle_gamma   90.00
#
_symmetry.space_group_name_H-M   'P 1'
#
loop_
_entity.id
_entity.type
_entity.pdbx_description
1 polymer ?
#
loop_
_entity_poly.entity_id
_entity_poly.type
_entity_poly.pdbx_seq_one_letter_code
_entity_poly.pdbx_strand_id
1 'polypeptide(L)'
;MNRPTLQLTDEEMRDFIIKGYVKVKTDFPPSFHENVCQQLDAMFEETGNLGNNLLPAIPEIQEVFDHPVVHGAMQGVLGADYVMHPHRYCHFNQQGSEGQNFHKDSYAGDEQIRRHRCRWTMAFYYPQDVTEDMGATAVLPGSQYYETGESAHEQPEMALCGEAGTVTIVHYDLWHRAMPNRSDKKRYMLKFLFIRLDEPQTPLWQNDTPDWHTLGNGEASEHPELWKSVWDWYYGKQNGTSNGVPHDEVGTLIETLDSDNEKDRLNAAYRLGRVGADAVPALQQMLHSESNAIREYAGYALSLTGAPAIPTLIDALQATDDSVRASAAFTLADMGEAAQEALPALMRAAQDPSESVRRHATEGLGLIGQLVSEDMNVSETVQVLATGLSDDYFPVRDNAARALAKLGVLAEPAMPALVAQLEDEDRYVRFHAAVALKQIQTQEAQDALFNHLFTSRWCALTTRGTPF
;
A
#
# COMPACT_ATOMS: atom_id res chain seq x y z
N MET A 1 -21.15 17.82 -11.26
CA MET A 1 -19.81 18.36 -11.57
C MET A 1 -19.36 19.21 -10.40
N ASN A 2 -18.73 18.60 -9.39
CA ASN A 2 -17.94 19.33 -8.39
C ASN A 2 -16.51 19.33 -8.91
N ARG A 3 -15.87 20.51 -9.01
CA ARG A 3 -14.44 20.57 -9.29
C ARG A 3 -13.72 19.85 -8.13
N PRO A 4 -12.76 18.94 -8.41
CA PRO A 4 -11.95 18.37 -7.35
C PRO A 4 -11.28 19.54 -6.63
N THR A 5 -11.40 19.59 -5.31
CA THR A 5 -10.54 20.44 -4.50
C THR A 5 -9.18 19.75 -4.56
N LEU A 6 -8.38 20.05 -5.59
CA LEU A 6 -7.02 19.55 -5.71
C LEU A 6 -6.22 20.15 -4.55
N GLN A 7 -5.73 19.31 -3.65
CA GLN A 7 -5.29 19.76 -2.33
C GLN A 7 -3.78 19.85 -2.19
N LEU A 8 -3.06 18.89 -2.77
CA LEU A 8 -1.61 18.85 -2.64
C LEU A 8 -0.96 19.63 -3.77
N THR A 9 0.14 20.30 -3.43
CA THR A 9 1.08 20.94 -4.36
C THR A 9 2.21 19.98 -4.69
N ASP A 10 3.01 20.31 -5.72
CA ASP A 10 4.26 19.59 -6.00
C ASP A 10 5.19 19.55 -4.78
N GLU A 11 5.24 20.61 -3.97
CA GLU A 11 6.06 20.65 -2.75
C GLU A 11 5.56 19.65 -1.71
N GLU A 12 4.25 19.61 -1.45
CA GLU A 12 3.66 18.66 -0.50
C GLU A 12 3.80 17.21 -0.96
N MET A 13 3.72 16.94 -2.27
CA MET A 13 3.95 15.59 -2.80
C MET A 13 5.43 15.18 -2.73
N ARG A 14 6.37 16.10 -2.97
CA ARG A 14 7.80 15.83 -2.72
C ARG A 14 8.06 15.56 -1.25
N ASP A 15 7.47 16.36 -0.37
CA ASP A 15 7.54 16.16 1.07
C ASP A 15 6.94 14.81 1.48
N PHE A 16 5.82 14.39 0.89
CA PHE A 16 5.25 13.07 1.13
C PHE A 16 6.20 11.94 0.70
N ILE A 17 6.83 12.04 -0.47
CA ILE A 17 7.80 11.05 -0.94
C ILE A 17 9.03 11.01 -0.02
N ILE A 18 9.53 12.16 0.43
CA ILE A 18 10.71 12.24 1.28
C ILE A 18 10.40 11.77 2.70
N LYS A 19 9.30 12.25 3.29
CA LYS A 19 9.00 12.11 4.73
C LYS A 19 8.02 10.98 5.03
N GLY A 20 7.26 10.53 4.04
CA GLY A 20 6.28 9.45 4.17
C GLY A 20 4.93 9.87 4.78
N TYR A 21 4.64 11.17 4.94
CA TYR A 21 3.34 11.61 5.45
C TYR A 21 2.93 13.01 4.96
N VAL A 22 1.62 13.27 4.98
CA VAL A 22 1.02 14.59 4.76
C VAL A 22 -0.10 14.81 5.76
N LYS A 23 -0.24 16.05 6.26
CA LYS A 23 -1.23 16.40 7.28
C LYS A 23 -2.25 17.37 6.71
N VAL A 24 -3.52 17.06 6.93
CA VAL A 24 -4.64 17.92 6.54
C VAL A 24 -5.59 18.10 7.72
N LYS A 25 -6.46 19.11 7.66
CA LYS A 25 -7.41 19.42 8.73
C LYS A 25 -8.79 19.69 8.14
N THR A 26 -9.81 19.01 8.67
CA THR A 26 -11.21 19.28 8.30
C THR A 26 -11.69 20.59 8.91
N ASP A 27 -12.70 21.22 8.29
CA ASP A 27 -13.31 22.46 8.79
C ASP A 27 -14.65 22.23 9.53
N PHE A 28 -14.95 20.98 9.89
CA PHE A 28 -16.09 20.65 10.74
C PHE A 28 -16.06 21.43 12.05
N PRO A 29 -17.23 21.81 12.61
CA PRO A 29 -17.29 22.53 13.87
C PRO A 29 -16.76 21.67 15.02
N PRO A 30 -16.18 22.26 16.09
CA PRO A 30 -15.68 21.51 17.25
C PRO A 30 -16.70 20.52 17.84
N SER A 31 -17.98 20.87 17.84
CA SER A 31 -19.08 20.02 18.33
C SER A 31 -19.21 18.68 17.58
N PHE A 32 -18.80 18.61 16.31
CA PHE A 32 -18.78 17.37 15.54
C PHE A 32 -17.75 16.40 16.15
N HIS A 33 -16.52 16.87 16.37
CA HIS A 33 -15.44 16.08 16.92
C HIS A 33 -15.69 15.69 18.39
N GLU A 34 -16.29 16.59 19.17
CA GLU A 34 -16.77 16.31 20.52
C GLU A 34 -17.82 15.19 20.54
N ASN A 35 -18.77 15.18 19.60
CA ASN A 35 -19.76 14.11 19.46
C ASN A 35 -19.10 12.76 19.14
N VAL A 36 -18.11 12.74 18.24
CA VAL A 36 -17.32 11.53 17.96
C VAL A 36 -16.63 11.03 19.24
N CYS A 37 -16.02 11.92 20.03
CA CYS A 37 -15.40 11.54 21.30
C CYS A 37 -16.40 10.96 22.31
N GLN A 38 -17.60 11.54 22.41
CA GLN A 38 -18.66 11.04 23.31
C GLN A 38 -19.12 9.63 22.91
N GLN A 39 -19.25 9.37 21.61
CA GLN A 39 -19.60 8.04 21.11
C GLN A 39 -18.47 7.02 21.33
N LEU A 40 -17.21 7.43 21.17
CA LEU A 40 -16.06 6.60 21.50
C LEU A 40 -16.04 6.23 22.98
N ASP A 41 -16.32 7.20 23.86
CA ASP A 41 -16.41 6.96 25.30
C ASP A 41 -17.47 5.92 25.64
N ALA A 42 -18.70 6.09 25.13
CA ALA A 42 -19.77 5.12 25.31
C ALA A 42 -19.38 3.73 24.77
N MET A 43 -18.78 3.68 23.56
CA MET A 43 -18.32 2.42 22.96
C MET A 43 -17.30 1.69 23.85
N PHE A 44 -16.29 2.40 24.37
CA PHE A 44 -15.27 1.80 25.23
C PHE A 44 -15.82 1.35 26.58
N GLU A 45 -16.76 2.10 27.18
CA GLU A 45 -17.41 1.74 28.44
C GLU A 45 -18.29 0.49 28.30
N GLU A 46 -19.01 0.35 27.18
CA GLU A 46 -19.96 -0.76 26.97
C GLU A 46 -19.32 -2.01 26.36
N THR A 47 -18.42 -1.84 25.39
CA THR A 47 -17.97 -2.92 24.51
C THR A 47 -16.45 -3.01 24.32
N GLY A 48 -15.70 -1.99 24.75
CA GLY A 48 -14.27 -1.88 24.48
C GLY A 48 -13.98 -1.46 23.03
N ASN A 49 -12.83 -1.89 22.49
CA ASN A 49 -12.41 -1.54 21.14
C ASN A 49 -13.02 -2.48 20.09
N LEU A 50 -13.90 -1.94 19.25
CA LEU A 50 -14.60 -2.71 18.22
C LEU A 50 -13.78 -2.97 16.94
N GLY A 51 -12.57 -2.40 16.82
CA GLY A 51 -11.69 -2.59 15.66
C GLY A 51 -12.39 -2.32 14.34
N ASN A 52 -12.52 -3.35 13.50
CA ASN A 52 -13.15 -3.28 12.17
C ASN A 52 -14.63 -2.85 12.18
N ASN A 53 -15.30 -2.89 13.33
CA ASN A 53 -16.70 -2.45 13.47
C ASN A 53 -16.85 -0.98 13.91
N LEU A 54 -15.76 -0.19 13.87
CA LEU A 54 -15.79 1.22 14.25
C LEU A 54 -16.76 2.07 13.41
N LEU A 55 -16.79 1.93 12.07
CA LEU A 55 -17.74 2.73 11.25
C LEU A 55 -19.20 2.32 11.43
N PRO A 56 -19.55 1.01 11.48
CA PRO A 56 -20.92 0.63 11.85
C PRO A 56 -21.35 1.16 13.22
N ALA A 57 -20.43 1.28 14.17
CA ALA A 57 -20.71 1.79 15.51
C ALA A 57 -20.80 3.33 15.58
N ILE A 58 -19.96 4.04 14.82
CA ILE A 58 -19.88 5.51 14.80
C ILE A 58 -19.79 5.97 13.32
N PRO A 59 -20.93 6.01 12.61
CA PRO A 59 -20.96 6.27 11.17
C PRO A 59 -20.42 7.64 10.76
N GLU A 60 -20.52 8.65 11.62
CA GLU A 60 -20.06 10.02 11.36
C GLU A 60 -18.54 10.09 11.08
N ILE A 61 -17.76 9.10 11.53
CA ILE A 61 -16.33 9.03 11.19
C ILE A 61 -16.14 8.91 9.66
N GLN A 62 -17.08 8.31 8.93
CA GLN A 62 -17.02 8.26 7.46
C GLN A 62 -17.05 9.67 6.85
N GLU A 63 -17.79 10.60 7.43
CA GLU A 63 -17.88 11.99 6.94
C GLU A 63 -16.53 12.71 6.98
N VAL A 64 -15.63 12.32 7.90
CA VAL A 64 -14.25 12.84 7.96
C VAL A 64 -13.45 12.41 6.74
N PHE A 65 -13.59 11.17 6.29
CA PHE A 65 -12.86 10.66 5.13
C PHE A 65 -13.50 11.03 3.79
N ASP A 66 -14.80 11.31 3.79
CA ASP A 66 -15.53 11.87 2.65
C ASP A 66 -15.35 13.40 2.53
N HIS A 67 -14.82 14.04 3.58
CA HIS A 67 -14.58 15.48 3.59
C HIS A 67 -13.65 15.89 2.44
N PRO A 68 -13.96 16.95 1.66
CA PRO A 68 -13.21 17.31 0.45
C PRO A 68 -11.70 17.48 0.68
N VAL A 69 -11.32 17.95 1.87
CA VAL A 69 -9.91 18.09 2.26
C VAL A 69 -9.17 16.77 2.39
N VAL A 70 -9.79 15.80 3.06
CA VAL A 70 -9.18 14.48 3.26
C VAL A 70 -9.22 13.69 1.95
N HIS A 71 -10.36 13.73 1.25
CA HIS A 71 -10.52 13.05 -0.02
C HIS A 71 -9.55 13.56 -1.09
N GLY A 72 -9.40 14.88 -1.26
CA GLY A 72 -8.48 15.42 -2.27
C GLY A 72 -7.00 15.16 -1.96
N ALA A 73 -6.60 15.12 -0.68
CA ALA A 73 -5.25 14.71 -0.30
C ALA A 73 -5.02 13.21 -0.52
N MET A 74 -6.01 12.36 -0.21
CA MET A 74 -5.97 10.94 -0.54
C MET A 74 -5.87 10.69 -2.05
N GLN A 75 -6.61 11.45 -2.87
CA GLN A 75 -6.52 11.34 -4.33
C GLN A 75 -5.14 11.69 -4.86
N GLY A 76 -4.47 12.70 -4.27
CA GLY A 76 -3.09 13.03 -4.60
C GLY A 76 -2.13 11.86 -4.34
N VAL A 77 -2.28 11.17 -3.21
CA VAL A 77 -1.38 10.09 -2.77
C VAL A 77 -1.72 8.72 -3.38
N LEU A 78 -3.00 8.36 -3.48
CA LEU A 78 -3.47 7.02 -3.87
C LEU A 78 -4.12 6.96 -5.26
N GLY A 79 -4.36 8.10 -5.93
CA GLY A 79 -5.08 8.14 -7.19
C GLY A 79 -6.60 8.27 -7.02
N ALA A 80 -7.34 8.32 -8.12
CA ALA A 80 -8.79 8.54 -8.10
C ALA A 80 -9.53 7.33 -7.51
N ASP A 81 -9.09 6.13 -7.89
CA ASP A 81 -9.71 4.87 -7.52
C ASP A 81 -8.94 4.21 -6.38
N TYR A 82 -9.28 4.65 -5.17
CA TYR A 82 -8.82 4.06 -3.93
C TYR A 82 -10.01 3.58 -3.09
N VAL A 83 -9.78 2.63 -2.19
CA VAL A 83 -10.81 2.15 -1.26
C VAL A 83 -10.30 2.14 0.18
N MET A 84 -11.20 2.44 1.12
CA MET A 84 -10.94 2.28 2.55
C MET A 84 -11.00 0.79 2.90
N HIS A 85 -9.85 0.23 3.25
CA HIS A 85 -9.73 -1.17 3.66
C HIS A 85 -10.40 -1.37 5.03
N PRO A 86 -11.07 -2.52 5.28
CA PRO A 86 -11.90 -2.70 6.47
C PRO A 86 -11.09 -2.81 7.77
N HIS A 87 -9.76 -2.99 7.67
CA HIS A 87 -8.87 -2.93 8.82
C HIS A 87 -8.80 -1.51 9.36
N ARG A 88 -9.32 -1.34 10.58
CA ARG A 88 -9.31 -0.07 11.30
C ARG A 88 -9.19 -0.32 12.79
N TYR A 89 -8.68 0.65 13.53
CA TYR A 89 -8.44 0.48 14.95
C TYR A 89 -8.52 1.82 15.68
N CYS A 90 -9.25 1.86 16.81
CA CYS A 90 -9.22 3.02 17.71
C CYS A 90 -8.09 2.87 18.72
N HIS A 91 -6.99 3.60 18.55
CA HIS A 91 -5.92 3.64 19.54
C HIS A 91 -6.31 4.55 20.70
N PHE A 92 -6.73 3.93 21.80
CA PHE A 92 -6.95 4.59 23.09
C PHE A 92 -5.65 4.63 23.90
N ASN A 93 -5.17 5.83 24.22
CA ASN A 93 -4.01 6.05 25.05
C ASN A 93 -4.42 6.73 26.35
N GLN A 94 -4.46 5.96 27.44
CA GLN A 94 -4.84 6.42 28.76
C GLN A 94 -3.76 7.30 29.40
N GLN A 95 -4.16 8.21 30.29
CA GLN A 95 -3.24 8.96 31.15
C GLN A 95 -2.22 8.02 31.81
N GLY A 96 -0.95 8.40 31.75
CA GLY A 96 0.15 7.68 32.38
C GLY A 96 0.68 6.47 31.61
N SER A 97 0.20 6.22 30.38
CA SER A 97 0.74 5.11 29.59
C SER A 97 2.20 5.33 29.17
N GLU A 98 2.95 4.24 29.05
CA GLU A 98 4.35 4.24 28.63
C GLU A 98 4.53 4.30 27.11
N GLY A 99 3.43 4.28 26.33
CA GLY A 99 3.49 4.25 24.87
C GLY A 99 3.89 2.88 24.31
N GLN A 100 4.47 2.88 23.11
CA GLN A 100 4.94 1.71 22.39
C GLN A 100 6.32 1.96 21.79
N ASN A 101 7.00 0.88 21.41
CA ASN A 101 8.22 0.95 20.58
C ASN A 101 7.87 1.24 19.12
N PHE A 102 8.84 1.79 18.37
CA PHE A 102 8.73 1.95 16.92
C PHE A 102 8.52 0.61 16.22
N HIS A 103 7.59 0.57 15.29
CA HIS A 103 7.27 -0.59 14.46
C HIS A 103 6.72 -0.17 13.10
N LYS A 104 6.72 -1.10 12.14
CA LYS A 104 5.86 -1.08 10.96
C LYS A 104 4.64 -1.95 11.21
N ASP A 105 3.51 -1.56 10.66
CA ASP A 105 2.31 -2.39 10.68
C ASP A 105 2.49 -3.63 9.79
N SER A 106 1.71 -4.67 10.11
CA SER A 106 1.42 -5.76 9.19
C SER A 106 0.05 -6.33 9.57
N TYR A 107 -0.76 -6.69 8.58
CA TYR A 107 -1.97 -7.47 8.81
C TYR A 107 -1.80 -8.88 8.26
N ALA A 108 -2.64 -9.81 8.70
CA ALA A 108 -2.46 -11.24 8.49
C ALA A 108 -2.18 -11.65 7.03
N GLY A 109 -2.75 -10.95 6.03
CA GLY A 109 -2.58 -11.27 4.61
C GLY A 109 -1.41 -10.57 3.91
N ASP A 110 -0.71 -9.67 4.59
CA ASP A 110 0.37 -8.85 4.02
C ASP A 110 1.77 -9.48 4.20
N GLU A 111 1.95 -10.32 5.22
CA GLU A 111 3.22 -11.01 5.55
C GLU A 111 4.47 -10.11 5.54
N GLN A 112 4.31 -8.85 5.96
CA GLN A 112 5.40 -7.86 6.02
C GLN A 112 6.04 -7.54 4.65
N ILE A 113 5.32 -7.76 3.55
CA ILE A 113 5.76 -7.28 2.24
C ILE A 113 5.85 -5.75 2.27
N ARG A 114 6.99 -5.20 1.85
CA ARG A 114 7.22 -3.75 1.76
C ARG A 114 7.36 -3.32 0.32
N ARG A 115 6.89 -2.10 0.02
CA ARG A 115 7.01 -1.53 -1.32
C ARG A 115 7.30 -0.04 -1.22
N HIS A 116 8.29 0.43 -1.96
CA HIS A 116 8.61 1.86 -2.04
C HIS A 116 7.54 2.68 -2.79
N ARG A 117 6.80 2.03 -3.70
CA ARG A 117 5.64 2.62 -4.39
C ARG A 117 4.43 2.59 -3.47
N CYS A 118 3.88 3.76 -3.16
CA CYS A 118 2.78 3.93 -2.21
C CYS A 118 1.44 3.41 -2.77
N ARG A 119 1.21 2.10 -2.61
CA ARG A 119 -0.07 1.43 -2.94
C ARG A 119 -1.00 1.33 -1.74
N TRP A 120 -0.47 1.56 -0.54
CA TRP A 120 -1.18 1.52 0.73
C TRP A 120 -0.86 2.77 1.55
N THR A 121 -1.87 3.31 2.24
CA THR A 121 -1.68 4.34 3.26
C THR A 121 -2.41 3.96 4.55
N MET A 122 -1.90 4.49 5.65
CA MET A 122 -2.65 4.69 6.88
C MET A 122 -3.20 6.11 6.91
N ALA A 123 -4.34 6.31 7.56
CA ALA A 123 -4.79 7.63 7.99
C ALA A 123 -4.99 7.64 9.51
N PHE A 124 -4.39 8.62 10.17
CA PHE A 124 -4.53 8.87 11.59
C PHE A 124 -5.43 10.09 11.81
N TYR A 125 -6.63 9.85 12.30
CA TYR A 125 -7.59 10.90 12.62
C TYR A 125 -7.63 11.18 14.12
N TYR A 126 -7.48 12.44 14.50
CA TYR A 126 -7.68 12.91 15.87
C TYR A 126 -9.04 13.62 16.03
N PRO A 127 -9.98 13.04 16.78
CA PRO A 127 -11.26 13.68 17.10
C PRO A 127 -11.15 14.71 18.25
N GLN A 128 -9.93 15.05 18.66
CA GLN A 128 -9.64 15.91 19.81
C GLN A 128 -8.30 16.60 19.57
N ASP A 129 -8.04 17.70 20.29
CA ASP A 129 -6.71 18.29 20.32
C ASP A 129 -5.72 17.31 20.94
N VAL A 130 -4.57 17.14 20.29
CA VAL A 130 -3.49 16.25 20.71
C VAL A 130 -2.18 17.03 20.71
N THR A 131 -1.64 17.21 21.91
CA THR A 131 -0.31 17.75 22.16
C THR A 131 0.70 16.62 22.36
N GLU A 132 1.99 16.96 22.38
CA GLU A 132 3.07 15.98 22.50
C GLU A 132 3.02 15.21 23.83
N ASP A 133 2.71 15.90 24.93
CA ASP A 133 2.57 15.31 26.26
C ASP A 133 1.32 14.43 26.43
N MET A 134 0.33 14.56 25.53
CA MET A 134 -0.86 13.68 25.48
C MET A 134 -0.58 12.32 24.81
N GLY A 135 0.68 12.05 24.46
CA GLY A 135 1.08 10.78 23.85
C GLY A 135 0.59 10.64 22.42
N ALA A 136 0.92 11.62 21.57
CA ALA A 136 0.65 11.59 20.13
C ALA A 136 1.25 10.34 19.46
N THR A 137 0.79 10.02 18.25
CA THR A 137 1.55 9.09 17.40
C THR A 137 2.83 9.79 16.96
N ALA A 138 3.98 9.13 17.09
CA ALA A 138 5.24 9.60 16.53
C ALA A 138 5.63 8.78 15.31
N VAL A 139 6.37 9.40 14.39
CA VAL A 139 6.92 8.79 13.18
C VAL A 139 8.41 9.06 13.06
N LEU A 140 9.10 8.27 12.24
CA LEU A 140 10.47 8.52 11.79
C LEU A 140 10.41 8.91 10.31
N PRO A 141 10.38 10.21 9.95
CA PRO A 141 10.21 10.64 8.57
C PRO A 141 11.25 10.03 7.63
N GLY A 142 10.86 9.57 6.45
CA GLY A 142 11.76 8.94 5.46
C GLY A 142 12.06 7.47 5.72
N SER A 143 11.66 6.93 6.88
CA SER A 143 11.92 5.53 7.24
C SER A 143 11.09 4.50 6.48
N GLN A 144 10.14 4.90 5.62
CA GLN A 144 9.35 3.99 4.81
C GLN A 144 10.19 3.13 3.85
N TYR A 145 11.43 3.57 3.56
CA TYR A 145 12.38 2.88 2.69
C TYR A 145 13.38 1.99 3.44
N TYR A 146 13.31 1.91 4.77
CA TYR A 146 14.19 1.07 5.59
C TYR A 146 13.41 -0.06 6.24
N GLU A 147 13.92 -1.27 6.10
CA GLU A 147 13.41 -2.51 6.69
C GLU A 147 13.86 -2.69 8.13
N THR A 148 15.05 -2.21 8.48
CA THR A 148 15.58 -2.40 9.83
C THR A 148 15.25 -1.23 10.75
N GLY A 149 15.03 -1.56 12.03
CA GLY A 149 14.89 -0.54 13.07
C GLY A 149 16.18 0.28 13.20
N GLU A 150 17.36 -0.33 13.05
CA GLU A 150 18.64 0.36 13.15
C GLU A 150 18.74 1.55 12.18
N SER A 151 18.50 1.33 10.89
CA SER A 151 18.55 2.41 9.89
C SER A 151 17.37 3.37 10.01
N ALA A 152 16.19 2.90 10.41
CA ALA A 152 15.06 3.79 10.66
C ALA A 152 15.31 4.78 11.82
N HIS A 153 15.98 4.34 12.90
CA HIS A 153 16.24 5.19 14.08
C HIS A 153 17.35 6.23 13.86
N GLU A 154 18.03 6.22 12.71
CA GLU A 154 18.90 7.34 12.30
C GLU A 154 18.07 8.59 11.96
N GLN A 155 16.79 8.43 11.64
CA GLN A 155 15.87 9.52 11.32
C GLN A 155 15.37 10.21 12.60
N PRO A 156 15.13 11.55 12.56
CA PRO A 156 14.63 12.27 13.72
C PRO A 156 13.19 11.85 14.04
N GLU A 157 12.92 11.57 15.32
CA GLU A 157 11.55 11.34 15.79
C GLU A 157 10.69 12.61 15.66
N MET A 158 9.48 12.47 15.09
CA MET A 158 8.52 13.54 14.91
C MET A 158 7.16 13.16 15.51
N ALA A 159 6.68 13.95 16.47
CA ALA A 159 5.34 13.82 17.02
C ALA A 159 4.27 14.36 16.05
N LEU A 160 3.33 13.52 15.65
CA LEU A 160 2.16 13.93 14.87
C LEU A 160 1.12 14.54 15.81
N CYS A 161 1.32 15.78 16.25
CA CYS A 161 0.35 16.56 17.01
C CYS A 161 -0.67 17.27 16.09
N GLY A 162 -1.81 17.69 16.62
CA GLY A 162 -2.80 18.44 15.85
C GLY A 162 -4.04 18.80 16.65
N GLU A 163 -4.79 19.78 16.16
CA GLU A 163 -6.11 20.11 16.68
C GLU A 163 -7.14 19.05 16.28
N ALA A 164 -8.30 19.03 16.95
CA ALA A 164 -9.43 18.20 16.54
C ALA A 164 -9.76 18.39 15.05
N GLY A 165 -10.01 17.29 14.34
CA GLY A 165 -10.22 17.29 12.89
C GLY A 165 -8.95 17.14 12.07
N THR A 166 -7.78 17.02 12.70
CA THR A 166 -6.54 16.69 12.01
C THR A 166 -6.57 15.25 11.51
N VAL A 167 -6.27 15.06 10.23
CA VAL A 167 -6.02 13.76 9.60
C VAL A 167 -4.60 13.76 9.04
N THR A 168 -3.77 12.83 9.49
CA THR A 168 -2.44 12.60 8.89
C THR A 168 -2.50 11.37 8.01
N ILE A 169 -2.24 11.54 6.72
CA ILE A 169 -2.10 10.46 5.74
C ILE A 169 -0.64 10.03 5.76
N VAL A 170 -0.40 8.73 5.93
CA VAL A 170 0.92 8.17 6.23
C VAL A 170 1.16 7.01 5.28
N HIS A 171 2.35 6.96 4.67
CA HIS A 171 2.81 5.80 3.90
C HIS A 171 2.74 4.55 4.78
N TYR A 172 2.17 3.45 4.28
CA TYR A 172 1.91 2.26 5.09
C TYR A 172 3.15 1.74 5.83
N ASP A 173 4.30 1.75 5.14
CA ASP A 173 5.57 1.26 5.67
C ASP A 173 6.35 2.27 6.53
N LEU A 174 5.78 3.44 6.85
CA LEU A 174 6.46 4.42 7.72
C LEU A 174 6.53 3.90 9.16
N TRP A 175 7.73 3.91 9.75
CA TRP A 175 7.90 3.53 11.15
C TRP A 175 7.20 4.51 12.06
N HIS A 176 6.43 3.96 13.01
CA HIS A 176 5.63 4.75 13.93
C HIS A 176 5.48 4.09 15.29
N ARG A 177 5.03 4.88 16.28
CA ARG A 177 4.70 4.41 17.63
C ARG A 177 3.68 5.29 18.31
N ALA A 178 3.01 4.75 19.32
CA ALA A 178 2.33 5.59 20.31
C ALA A 178 3.37 6.17 21.30
N MET A 179 3.40 7.48 21.48
CA MET A 179 4.22 8.10 22.53
C MET A 179 3.60 7.86 23.93
N PRO A 180 4.41 7.94 25.01
CA PRO A 180 3.90 7.94 26.37
C PRO A 180 2.91 9.09 26.59
N ASN A 181 1.81 8.83 27.28
CA ASN A 181 0.87 9.88 27.65
C ASN A 181 1.19 10.37 29.07
N ARG A 182 1.79 11.56 29.15
CA ARG A 182 2.21 12.22 30.41
C ARG A 182 1.23 13.28 30.88
N SER A 183 0.20 13.57 30.09
CA SER A 183 -0.85 14.53 30.42
C SER A 183 -1.86 13.96 31.43
N ASP A 184 -2.84 14.78 31.82
CA ASP A 184 -4.01 14.38 32.61
C ASP A 184 -5.24 13.98 31.77
N LYS A 185 -5.08 13.90 30.44
CA LYS A 185 -6.15 13.61 29.49
C LYS A 185 -5.93 12.27 28.81
N LYS A 186 -7.03 11.61 28.45
CA LYS A 186 -7.01 10.48 27.50
C LYS A 186 -6.84 10.96 26.07
N ARG A 187 -6.30 10.11 25.19
CA ARG A 187 -6.13 10.40 23.76
C ARG A 187 -6.67 9.28 22.88
N TYR A 188 -7.61 9.61 22.00
CA TYR A 188 -8.01 8.76 20.87
C TYR A 188 -7.22 9.11 19.62
N MET A 189 -6.82 8.09 18.87
CA MET A 189 -6.32 8.19 17.49
C MET A 189 -6.98 7.08 16.69
N LEU A 190 -7.72 7.43 15.64
CA LEU A 190 -8.40 6.46 14.81
C LEU A 190 -7.53 6.15 13.59
N LYS A 191 -7.07 4.89 13.48
CA LYS A 191 -6.28 4.39 12.37
C LYS A 191 -7.17 3.70 11.35
N PHE A 192 -7.04 4.11 10.09
CA PHE A 192 -7.71 3.51 8.93
C PHE A 192 -6.69 3.17 7.86
N LEU A 193 -6.93 2.07 7.12
CA LEU A 193 -6.11 1.70 5.98
C LEU A 193 -6.82 2.03 4.67
N PHE A 194 -6.04 2.38 3.65
CA PHE A 194 -6.54 2.65 2.30
C PHE A 194 -5.63 2.00 1.27
N ILE A 195 -6.22 1.54 0.17
CA ILE A 195 -5.50 0.89 -0.93
C ILE A 195 -5.81 1.58 -2.24
N ARG A 196 -4.75 1.76 -3.04
CA ARG A 196 -4.81 2.16 -4.44
C ARG A 196 -5.28 0.98 -5.29
N LEU A 197 -6.30 1.19 -6.13
CA LEU A 197 -6.70 0.21 -7.13
C LEU A 197 -5.95 0.44 -8.44
N ASP A 198 -5.74 1.68 -8.86
CA ASP A 198 -5.11 1.96 -10.16
C ASP A 198 -3.68 2.51 -10.04
N GLU A 199 -2.78 1.99 -10.89
CA GLU A 199 -1.46 2.55 -11.06
C GLU A 199 -1.54 3.99 -11.60
N PRO A 200 -0.72 4.93 -11.08
CA PRO A 200 -0.76 6.32 -11.50
C PRO A 200 -0.39 6.46 -12.99
N GLN A 201 -1.26 7.10 -13.76
CA GLN A 201 -1.02 7.47 -15.16
C GLN A 201 -0.72 8.96 -15.30
N THR A 202 -1.37 9.79 -14.46
CA THR A 202 -1.12 11.22 -14.36
C THR A 202 -1.24 11.66 -12.90
N PRO A 203 -0.55 12.74 -12.51
CA PRO A 203 -0.74 13.37 -11.20
C PRO A 203 -2.19 13.81 -10.95
N LEU A 204 -2.70 13.53 -9.76
CA LEU A 204 -4.01 14.03 -9.27
C LEU A 204 -3.88 15.08 -8.17
N TRP A 205 -2.81 15.89 -8.25
CA TRP A 205 -2.55 17.02 -7.38
C TRP A 205 -2.20 18.27 -8.22
N GLN A 206 -2.08 19.44 -7.59
CA GLN A 206 -1.67 20.68 -8.25
C GLN A 206 -0.19 20.58 -8.62
N ASN A 207 0.09 20.41 -9.91
CA ASN A 207 1.43 20.17 -10.41
C ASN A 207 1.84 21.17 -11.49
N ASP A 208 3.09 21.61 -11.42
CA ASP A 208 3.66 22.64 -12.29
C ASP A 208 4.82 22.09 -13.15
N THR A 209 5.53 21.07 -12.67
CA THR A 209 6.69 20.49 -13.38
C THR A 209 6.72 18.97 -13.29
N PRO A 210 6.92 18.26 -14.42
CA PRO A 210 7.07 16.81 -14.41
C PRO A 210 8.40 16.35 -13.83
N ASP A 211 9.36 17.25 -13.63
CA ASP A 211 10.71 16.90 -13.25
C ASP A 211 10.89 16.91 -11.72
N TRP A 212 11.64 15.91 -11.26
CA TRP A 212 12.12 15.91 -9.88
C TRP A 212 13.14 17.02 -9.69
N HIS A 213 12.96 17.82 -8.64
CA HIS A 213 13.94 18.80 -8.19
C HIS A 213 14.22 18.54 -6.72
N THR A 214 15.50 18.53 -6.35
CA THR A 214 15.90 18.48 -4.95
C THR A 214 15.40 19.74 -4.26
N LEU A 215 14.73 19.58 -3.11
CA LEU A 215 14.42 20.71 -2.25
C LEU A 215 15.77 21.35 -1.83
N GLY A 216 15.91 22.66 -2.03
CA GLY A 216 17.19 23.38 -1.99
C GLY A 216 17.82 23.54 -0.60
N ASN A 217 17.53 22.66 0.36
CA ASN A 217 17.95 22.73 1.76
C ASN A 217 19.38 22.20 2.05
N GLY A 218 20.18 21.93 1.01
CA GLY A 218 21.65 21.84 1.12
C GLY A 218 22.22 20.63 1.87
N GLU A 219 21.38 19.76 2.43
CA GLU A 219 21.78 18.41 2.82
C GLU A 219 21.82 17.55 1.55
N ALA A 220 22.87 16.74 1.40
CA ALA A 220 22.95 15.75 0.34
C ALA A 220 21.66 14.91 0.41
N SER A 221 20.78 15.07 -0.58
CA SER A 221 19.53 14.32 -0.72
C SER A 221 19.77 12.87 -0.34
N GLU A 222 19.10 12.37 0.70
CA GLU A 222 19.08 10.95 0.97
C GLU A 222 18.37 10.28 -0.23
N HIS A 223 18.93 9.25 -0.84
CA HIS A 223 18.26 8.49 -1.92
C HIS A 223 17.74 9.28 -3.15
N PRO A 224 18.56 10.12 -3.81
CA PRO A 224 18.10 10.97 -4.92
C PRO A 224 17.48 10.17 -6.07
N GLU A 225 18.04 9.02 -6.40
CA GLU A 225 17.54 8.16 -7.49
C GLU A 225 16.23 7.45 -7.13
N LEU A 226 16.04 7.11 -5.86
CA LEU A 226 14.82 6.51 -5.34
C LEU A 226 13.68 7.51 -5.37
N TRP A 227 13.87 8.70 -4.79
CA TRP A 227 12.81 9.70 -4.76
C TRP A 227 12.41 10.14 -6.17
N LYS A 228 13.38 10.32 -7.07
CA LYS A 228 13.10 10.55 -8.49
C LYS A 228 12.31 9.41 -9.11
N SER A 229 12.66 8.16 -8.83
CA SER A 229 11.92 6.99 -9.35
C SER A 229 10.47 6.94 -8.84
N VAL A 230 10.23 7.23 -7.56
CA VAL A 230 8.87 7.28 -7.00
C VAL A 230 8.08 8.45 -7.58
N TRP A 231 8.70 9.61 -7.77
CA TRP A 231 8.09 10.76 -8.45
C TRP A 231 7.74 10.45 -9.91
N ASP A 232 8.67 9.86 -10.66
CA ASP A 232 8.46 9.44 -12.04
C ASP A 232 7.31 8.42 -12.13
N TRP A 233 7.21 7.48 -11.17
CA TRP A 233 6.07 6.56 -11.05
C TRP A 233 4.75 7.31 -10.86
N TYR A 234 4.66 8.26 -9.94
CA TYR A 234 3.46 9.09 -9.76
C TYR A 234 3.04 9.87 -11.01
N TYR A 235 3.98 10.18 -11.90
CA TYR A 235 3.74 10.80 -13.20
C TYR A 235 3.36 9.81 -14.32
N GLY A 236 3.26 8.51 -14.01
CA GLY A 236 3.03 7.46 -15.01
C GLY A 236 4.21 7.24 -15.96
N LYS A 237 5.42 7.71 -15.60
CA LYS A 237 6.61 7.50 -16.43
C LYS A 237 7.12 6.06 -16.26
N GLN A 238 7.49 5.46 -17.37
CA GLN A 238 8.08 4.14 -17.39
C GLN A 238 9.54 4.18 -16.90
N ASN A 239 9.92 3.13 -16.17
CA ASN A 239 11.30 2.88 -15.73
C ASN A 239 12.23 2.60 -16.94
N GLY A 240 13.54 2.53 -16.70
CA GLY A 240 14.54 2.19 -17.73
C GLY A 240 15.19 3.36 -18.46
N THR A 241 14.99 4.60 -17.99
CA THR A 241 15.82 5.74 -18.41
C THR A 241 17.15 5.72 -17.66
N SER A 242 18.24 5.45 -18.39
CA SER A 242 19.60 5.61 -17.86
C SER A 242 19.87 7.10 -17.60
N ASN A 243 20.35 7.43 -16.39
CA ASN A 243 20.69 8.80 -16.00
C ASN A 243 22.20 9.09 -16.08
N GLY A 244 22.94 8.32 -16.88
CA GLY A 244 24.39 8.54 -17.05
C GLY A 244 25.24 8.02 -15.88
N VAL A 245 24.75 7.05 -15.11
CA VAL A 245 25.60 6.28 -14.19
C VAL A 245 26.53 5.39 -15.03
N PRO A 246 27.86 5.52 -14.90
CA PRO A 246 28.82 4.77 -15.71
C PRO A 246 28.76 3.26 -15.50
N HIS A 247 28.91 2.48 -16.58
CA HIS A 247 28.96 1.01 -16.54
C HIS A 247 30.09 0.49 -15.62
N ASP A 248 31.24 1.15 -15.57
CA ASP A 248 32.38 0.73 -14.76
C ASP A 248 32.11 0.77 -13.25
N GLU A 249 31.02 1.40 -12.80
CA GLU A 249 30.57 1.35 -11.41
C GLU A 249 29.83 0.05 -11.03
N VAL A 250 29.39 -0.78 -11.99
CA VAL A 250 28.58 -1.99 -11.71
C VAL A 250 29.25 -2.88 -10.67
N GLY A 251 30.56 -3.15 -10.79
CA GLY A 251 31.26 -4.02 -9.85
C GLY A 251 31.22 -3.50 -8.40
N THR A 252 31.60 -2.24 -8.20
CA THR A 252 31.60 -1.60 -6.86
C THR A 252 30.18 -1.48 -6.29
N LEU A 253 29.18 -1.21 -7.13
CA LEU A 253 27.79 -1.13 -6.66
C LEU A 253 27.25 -2.50 -6.26
N ILE A 254 27.59 -3.57 -6.97
CA ILE A 254 27.23 -4.95 -6.61
C ILE A 254 27.88 -5.35 -5.29
N GLU A 255 29.16 -5.00 -5.07
CA GLU A 255 29.82 -5.20 -3.76
C GLU A 255 29.10 -4.44 -2.64
N THR A 256 28.63 -3.22 -2.92
CA THR A 256 27.88 -2.41 -1.94
C THR A 256 26.52 -3.01 -1.57
N LEU A 257 25.92 -3.87 -2.41
CA LEU A 257 24.67 -4.56 -2.05
C LEU A 257 24.83 -5.52 -0.85
N ASP A 258 26.05 -5.92 -0.53
CA ASP A 258 26.40 -6.77 0.62
C ASP A 258 26.92 -5.94 1.82
N SER A 259 26.84 -4.60 1.75
CA SER A 259 27.19 -3.73 2.88
C SER A 259 26.27 -3.99 4.08
N ASP A 260 26.78 -3.86 5.31
CA ASP A 260 25.95 -3.90 6.53
C ASP A 260 25.02 -2.69 6.62
N ASN A 261 25.39 -1.56 6.00
CA ASN A 261 24.61 -0.33 6.04
C ASN A 261 23.46 -0.37 5.01
N GLU A 262 22.22 -0.28 5.50
CA GLU A 262 21.01 -0.37 4.68
C GLU A 262 20.86 0.77 3.67
N LYS A 263 21.22 1.99 4.09
CA LYS A 263 21.19 3.18 3.24
C LYS A 263 22.14 3.04 2.06
N ASP A 264 23.32 2.48 2.26
CA ASP A 264 24.29 2.20 1.20
C ASP A 264 23.76 1.14 0.22
N ARG A 265 23.21 0.02 0.71
CA ARG A 265 22.58 -1.01 -0.14
C ARG A 265 21.46 -0.43 -0.99
N LEU A 266 20.58 0.36 -0.37
CA LEU A 266 19.45 1.00 -1.05
C LEU A 266 19.92 1.98 -2.13
N ASN A 267 20.89 2.83 -1.83
CA ASN A 267 21.47 3.73 -2.81
C ASN A 267 22.15 2.98 -3.95
N ALA A 268 22.88 1.90 -3.64
CA ALA A 268 23.53 1.07 -4.65
C ALA A 268 22.52 0.40 -5.59
N ALA A 269 21.42 -0.14 -5.06
CA ALA A 269 20.33 -0.73 -5.84
C ALA A 269 19.73 0.24 -6.85
N TYR A 270 19.36 1.45 -6.39
CA TYR A 270 18.77 2.46 -7.27
C TYR A 270 19.77 3.01 -8.28
N ARG A 271 21.06 3.10 -7.94
CA ARG A 271 22.12 3.45 -8.91
C ARG A 271 22.35 2.36 -9.95
N LEU A 272 22.34 1.08 -9.56
CA LEU A 272 22.40 -0.05 -10.49
C LEU A 272 21.22 -0.04 -11.47
N GLY A 273 20.01 0.25 -10.99
CA GLY A 273 18.85 0.43 -11.86
C GLY A 273 19.02 1.54 -12.91
N ARG A 274 19.79 2.60 -12.59
CA ARG A 274 20.11 3.70 -13.53
C ARG A 274 21.28 3.39 -14.47
N VAL A 275 22.13 2.42 -14.14
CA VAL A 275 23.05 1.83 -15.12
C VAL A 275 22.24 1.12 -16.22
N GLY A 276 21.16 0.46 -15.85
CA GLY A 276 20.20 -0.13 -16.78
C GLY A 276 20.65 -1.51 -17.28
N ALA A 277 20.49 -1.78 -18.57
CA ALA A 277 20.71 -3.11 -19.18
C ALA A 277 22.08 -3.72 -18.85
N ASP A 278 23.11 -2.88 -18.74
CA ASP A 278 24.48 -3.30 -18.45
C ASP A 278 24.66 -3.91 -17.05
N ALA A 279 23.79 -3.56 -16.09
CA ALA A 279 23.80 -4.13 -14.74
C ALA A 279 23.03 -5.47 -14.66
N VAL A 280 22.16 -5.79 -15.62
CA VAL A 280 21.25 -6.95 -15.58
C VAL A 280 22.00 -8.28 -15.36
N PRO A 281 23.13 -8.58 -16.05
CA PRO A 281 23.84 -9.84 -15.82
C PRO A 281 24.36 -10.02 -14.38
N ALA A 282 24.80 -8.94 -13.74
CA ALA A 282 25.28 -8.99 -12.36
C ALA A 282 24.11 -9.09 -11.37
N LEU A 283 23.03 -8.33 -11.61
CA LEU A 283 21.81 -8.37 -10.80
C LEU A 283 21.12 -9.75 -10.87
N GLN A 284 21.18 -10.42 -12.02
CA GLN A 284 20.70 -11.80 -12.16
C GLN A 284 21.38 -12.75 -11.18
N GLN A 285 22.70 -12.62 -10.99
CA GLN A 285 23.43 -13.45 -10.03
C GLN A 285 22.98 -13.14 -8.60
N MET A 286 22.71 -11.86 -8.29
CA MET A 286 22.26 -11.44 -6.97
C MET A 286 20.85 -11.94 -6.62
N LEU A 287 19.98 -12.15 -7.61
CA LEU A 287 18.69 -12.82 -7.40
C LEU A 287 18.83 -14.26 -6.89
N HIS A 288 19.97 -14.91 -7.10
CA HIS A 288 20.26 -16.26 -6.60
C HIS A 288 21.04 -16.26 -5.28
N SER A 289 21.20 -15.11 -4.62
CA SER A 289 21.84 -15.03 -3.31
C SER A 289 21.01 -15.73 -2.25
N GLU A 290 21.66 -16.39 -1.29
CA GLU A 290 21.01 -16.95 -0.10
C GLU A 290 20.46 -15.83 0.82
N SER A 291 21.05 -14.62 0.74
CA SER A 291 20.61 -13.46 1.52
C SER A 291 19.33 -12.87 0.93
N ASN A 292 18.25 -12.91 1.71
CA ASN A 292 16.96 -12.30 1.35
C ASN A 292 17.12 -10.81 1.02
N ALA A 293 17.93 -10.09 1.80
CA ALA A 293 18.19 -8.67 1.59
C ALA A 293 18.84 -8.42 0.22
N ILE A 294 19.86 -9.19 -0.16
CA ILE A 294 20.52 -9.04 -1.47
C ILE A 294 19.53 -9.28 -2.61
N ARG A 295 18.70 -10.33 -2.51
CA ARG A 295 17.67 -10.60 -3.53
C ARG A 295 16.67 -9.46 -3.65
N GLU A 296 16.27 -8.87 -2.53
CA GLU A 296 15.34 -7.73 -2.47
C GLU A 296 15.92 -6.49 -3.15
N TYR A 297 17.14 -6.07 -2.79
CA TYR A 297 17.80 -4.92 -3.43
C TYR A 297 18.10 -5.16 -4.91
N ALA A 298 18.45 -6.39 -5.30
CA ALA A 298 18.56 -6.75 -6.70
C ALA A 298 17.22 -6.60 -7.44
N GLY A 299 16.12 -7.00 -6.80
CA GLY A 299 14.76 -6.78 -7.28
C GLY A 299 14.45 -5.30 -7.49
N TYR A 300 14.77 -4.42 -6.53
CA TYR A 300 14.60 -2.97 -6.69
C TYR A 300 15.38 -2.40 -7.88
N ALA A 301 16.64 -2.83 -8.04
CA ALA A 301 17.48 -2.42 -9.17
C ALA A 301 16.90 -2.90 -10.52
N LEU A 302 16.44 -4.16 -10.60
CA LEU A 302 15.84 -4.74 -11.81
C LEU A 302 14.49 -4.08 -12.14
N SER A 303 13.67 -3.78 -11.13
CA SER A 303 12.41 -3.04 -11.31
C SER A 303 12.66 -1.66 -11.94
N LEU A 304 13.68 -0.93 -11.45
CA LEU A 304 14.08 0.36 -12.01
C LEU A 304 14.76 0.28 -13.38
N THR A 305 15.44 -0.83 -13.67
CA THR A 305 16.04 -1.10 -14.99
C THR A 305 14.98 -1.18 -16.08
N GLY A 306 13.75 -1.60 -15.77
CA GLY A 306 12.65 -1.62 -16.71
C GLY A 306 12.73 -2.78 -17.71
N ALA A 307 12.26 -2.55 -18.94
CA ALA A 307 12.09 -3.60 -19.97
C ALA A 307 13.31 -4.54 -20.17
N PRO A 308 14.58 -4.08 -20.15
CA PRO A 308 15.74 -4.96 -20.30
C PRO A 308 15.86 -6.07 -19.23
N ALA A 309 15.26 -5.89 -18.05
CA ALA A 309 15.29 -6.88 -16.97
C ALA A 309 14.23 -7.99 -17.12
N ILE A 310 13.19 -7.79 -17.94
CA ILE A 310 12.03 -8.69 -18.01
C ILE A 310 12.42 -10.12 -18.43
N PRO A 311 13.25 -10.35 -19.47
CA PRO A 311 13.62 -11.71 -19.87
C PRO A 311 14.32 -12.48 -18.73
N THR A 312 15.24 -11.81 -18.02
CA THR A 312 15.93 -12.38 -16.86
C THR A 312 14.98 -12.75 -15.73
N LEU A 313 13.98 -11.91 -15.46
CA LEU A 313 12.96 -12.18 -14.44
C LEU A 313 12.03 -13.32 -14.86
N ILE A 314 11.67 -13.42 -16.14
CA ILE A 314 10.89 -14.55 -16.67
C ILE A 314 11.67 -15.87 -16.52
N ASP A 315 12.97 -15.87 -16.77
CA ASP A 315 13.82 -17.04 -16.55
C ASP A 315 13.92 -17.38 -15.06
N ALA A 316 14.04 -16.38 -14.19
CA ALA A 316 14.11 -16.58 -12.74
C ALA A 316 12.82 -17.18 -12.15
N LEU A 317 11.65 -16.98 -12.78
CA LEU A 317 10.40 -17.68 -12.44
C LEU A 317 10.47 -19.21 -12.69
N GLN A 318 11.52 -19.72 -13.33
CA GLN A 318 11.76 -21.15 -13.54
C GLN A 318 12.87 -21.71 -12.64
N ALA A 319 13.39 -20.92 -11.69
CA ALA A 319 14.43 -21.35 -10.77
C ALA A 319 13.98 -22.52 -9.89
N THR A 320 14.93 -23.38 -9.50
CA THR A 320 14.66 -24.50 -8.58
C THR A 320 14.26 -24.03 -7.19
N ASP A 321 14.88 -22.94 -6.73
CA ASP A 321 14.61 -22.31 -5.44
C ASP A 321 13.36 -21.43 -5.53
N ASP A 322 12.40 -21.67 -4.64
CA ASP A 322 11.13 -20.94 -4.60
C ASP A 322 11.29 -19.50 -4.11
N SER A 323 12.32 -19.21 -3.33
CA SER A 323 12.66 -17.86 -2.90
C SER A 323 13.07 -16.99 -4.08
N VAL A 324 13.83 -17.55 -5.04
CA VAL A 324 14.19 -16.85 -6.29
C VAL A 324 12.97 -16.64 -7.17
N ARG A 325 12.11 -17.65 -7.31
CA ARG A 325 10.85 -17.53 -8.07
C ARG A 325 9.93 -16.46 -7.45
N ALA A 326 9.82 -16.42 -6.13
CA ALA A 326 9.00 -15.44 -5.41
C ALA A 326 9.55 -14.03 -5.59
N SER A 327 10.87 -13.82 -5.45
CA SER A 327 11.52 -12.52 -5.73
C SER A 327 11.31 -12.06 -7.17
N ALA A 328 11.39 -12.97 -8.15
CA ALA A 328 11.12 -12.66 -9.55
C ALA A 328 9.67 -12.23 -9.78
N ALA A 329 8.70 -12.98 -9.23
CA ALA A 329 7.28 -12.64 -9.30
C ALA A 329 6.97 -11.29 -8.62
N PHE A 330 7.55 -11.05 -7.44
CA PHE A 330 7.42 -9.79 -6.72
C PHE A 330 7.96 -8.60 -7.52
N THR A 331 9.13 -8.77 -8.14
CA THR A 331 9.80 -7.72 -8.93
C THR A 331 8.98 -7.40 -10.18
N LEU A 332 8.52 -8.42 -10.92
CA LEU A 332 7.64 -8.24 -12.08
C LEU A 332 6.32 -7.55 -11.69
N ALA A 333 5.75 -7.91 -10.54
CA ALA A 333 4.57 -7.24 -10.00
C ALA A 333 4.85 -5.76 -9.69
N ASP A 334 6.01 -5.45 -9.09
CA ASP A 334 6.37 -4.08 -8.77
C ASP A 334 6.52 -3.21 -10.02
N MET A 335 7.10 -3.75 -11.09
CA MET A 335 7.25 -3.09 -12.40
C MET A 335 5.91 -2.64 -12.99
N GLY A 336 4.82 -3.34 -12.68
CA GLY A 336 3.48 -3.04 -13.18
C GLY A 336 3.39 -3.21 -14.69
N GLU A 337 2.61 -2.38 -15.37
CA GLU A 337 2.34 -2.43 -16.81
C GLU A 337 3.57 -2.67 -17.69
N ALA A 338 4.74 -2.13 -17.32
CA ALA A 338 6.00 -2.34 -18.02
C ALA A 338 6.34 -3.84 -18.23
N ALA A 339 5.88 -4.71 -17.34
CA ALA A 339 6.13 -6.16 -17.35
C ALA A 339 5.06 -6.98 -18.09
N GLN A 340 4.26 -6.37 -19.00
CA GLN A 340 3.21 -7.05 -19.77
C GLN A 340 3.67 -8.34 -20.45
N GLU A 341 4.90 -8.37 -20.97
CA GLU A 341 5.49 -9.56 -21.62
C GLU A 341 5.62 -10.77 -20.67
N ALA A 342 5.61 -10.54 -19.35
CA ALA A 342 5.72 -11.59 -18.34
C ALA A 342 4.38 -12.24 -17.96
N LEU A 343 3.23 -11.74 -18.47
CA LEU A 343 1.91 -12.29 -18.12
C LEU A 343 1.82 -13.82 -18.30
N PRO A 344 2.27 -14.43 -19.43
CA PRO A 344 2.23 -15.90 -19.57
C PRO A 344 3.10 -16.66 -18.58
N ALA A 345 4.19 -16.05 -18.08
CA ALA A 345 5.04 -16.65 -17.07
C ALA A 345 4.42 -16.52 -15.67
N LEU A 346 3.82 -15.37 -15.35
CA LEU A 346 3.10 -15.16 -14.11
C LEU A 346 1.84 -16.01 -13.99
N MET A 347 1.10 -16.22 -15.08
CA MET A 347 -0.05 -17.15 -15.09
C MET A 347 0.34 -18.58 -14.73
N ARG A 348 1.54 -19.02 -15.13
CA ARG A 348 2.11 -20.32 -14.71
C ARG A 348 2.56 -20.30 -13.26
N ALA A 349 3.23 -19.22 -12.82
CA ALA A 349 3.69 -19.05 -11.44
C ALA A 349 2.52 -18.92 -10.44
N ALA A 350 1.35 -18.45 -10.86
CA ALA A 350 0.13 -18.45 -10.05
C ALA A 350 -0.37 -19.86 -9.71
N GLN A 351 0.20 -20.91 -10.31
CA GLN A 351 -0.08 -22.32 -10.03
C GLN A 351 1.13 -23.05 -9.40
N ASP A 352 2.12 -22.29 -8.91
CA ASP A 352 3.35 -22.84 -8.32
C ASP A 352 3.07 -23.65 -7.04
N PRO A 353 3.85 -24.69 -6.74
CA PRO A 353 3.73 -25.42 -5.47
C PRO A 353 3.94 -24.53 -4.23
N SER A 354 4.76 -23.48 -4.34
CA SER A 354 5.03 -22.54 -3.24
C SER A 354 3.94 -21.47 -3.15
N GLU A 355 3.30 -21.39 -1.97
CA GLU A 355 2.29 -20.40 -1.63
C GLU A 355 2.79 -18.95 -1.84
N SER A 356 4.06 -18.70 -1.52
CA SER A 356 4.70 -17.39 -1.70
C SER A 356 4.79 -17.00 -3.18
N VAL A 357 5.17 -17.95 -4.05
CA VAL A 357 5.25 -17.71 -5.49
C VAL A 357 3.86 -17.43 -6.07
N ARG A 358 2.85 -18.24 -5.70
CA ARG A 358 1.46 -18.04 -6.14
C ARG A 358 0.96 -16.66 -5.73
N ARG A 359 1.16 -16.27 -4.47
CA ARG A 359 0.73 -14.98 -3.91
C ARG A 359 1.26 -13.80 -4.71
N HIS A 360 2.57 -13.77 -4.96
CA HIS A 360 3.22 -12.69 -5.71
C HIS A 360 2.82 -12.68 -7.19
N ALA A 361 2.71 -13.86 -7.80
CA ALA A 361 2.28 -13.98 -9.19
C ALA A 361 0.85 -13.47 -9.38
N THR A 362 -0.08 -13.85 -8.50
CA THR A 362 -1.48 -13.38 -8.50
C THR A 362 -1.57 -11.86 -8.31
N GLU A 363 -0.76 -11.25 -7.45
CA GLU A 363 -0.70 -9.79 -7.33
C GLU A 363 -0.18 -9.15 -8.63
N GLY A 364 0.89 -9.71 -9.21
CA GLY A 364 1.47 -9.22 -10.46
C GLY A 364 0.48 -9.25 -11.62
N LEU A 365 -0.33 -10.30 -11.75
CA LEU A 365 -1.40 -10.39 -12.74
C LEU A 365 -2.39 -9.21 -12.65
N GLY A 366 -2.75 -8.79 -11.42
CA GLY A 366 -3.63 -7.63 -11.20
C GLY A 366 -2.97 -6.27 -11.42
N LEU A 367 -1.67 -6.14 -11.13
CA LEU A 367 -0.93 -4.89 -11.34
C LEU A 367 -0.57 -4.67 -12.82
N ILE A 368 -0.29 -5.75 -13.56
CA ILE A 368 0.08 -5.70 -14.98
C ILE A 368 -1.16 -5.67 -15.88
N GLY A 369 -2.22 -6.39 -15.51
CA GLY A 369 -3.40 -6.59 -16.37
C GLY A 369 -4.35 -5.39 -16.51
N GLN A 370 -4.17 -4.31 -15.73
CA GLN A 370 -5.10 -3.16 -15.69
C GLN A 370 -5.30 -2.44 -17.03
N LEU A 371 -4.28 -2.37 -17.87
CA LEU A 371 -4.27 -1.55 -19.10
C LEU A 371 -4.03 -2.37 -20.38
N VAL A 372 -4.12 -3.70 -20.28
CA VAL A 372 -3.95 -4.57 -21.45
C VAL A 372 -5.20 -4.45 -22.32
N SER A 373 -5.04 -3.81 -23.48
CA SER A 373 -6.10 -3.65 -24.49
C SER A 373 -6.51 -5.00 -25.06
N GLU A 374 -7.73 -5.46 -24.78
CA GLU A 374 -8.55 -6.47 -25.50
C GLU A 374 -7.85 -7.69 -26.17
N ASP A 375 -6.65 -8.06 -25.72
CA ASP A 375 -5.87 -9.18 -26.24
C ASP A 375 -6.14 -10.46 -25.44
N MET A 376 -5.88 -11.60 -26.09
CA MET A 376 -6.08 -12.98 -25.60
C MET A 376 -5.62 -13.21 -24.14
N ASN A 377 -4.58 -12.50 -23.70
CA ASN A 377 -4.00 -12.64 -22.37
C ASN A 377 -4.92 -12.17 -21.23
N VAL A 378 -5.84 -11.22 -21.46
CA VAL A 378 -6.73 -10.71 -20.39
C VAL A 378 -7.74 -11.77 -19.98
N SER A 379 -8.37 -12.45 -20.94
CA SER A 379 -9.34 -13.50 -20.63
C SER A 379 -8.70 -14.66 -19.88
N GLU A 380 -7.49 -15.07 -20.26
CA GLU A 380 -6.72 -16.10 -19.54
C GLU A 380 -6.31 -15.61 -18.14
N THR A 381 -5.87 -14.36 -18.01
CA THR A 381 -5.54 -13.74 -16.72
C THR A 381 -6.73 -13.75 -15.77
N VAL A 382 -7.90 -13.33 -16.23
CA VAL A 382 -9.14 -13.34 -15.44
C VAL A 382 -9.51 -14.77 -15.04
N GLN A 383 -9.34 -15.76 -15.91
CA GLN A 383 -9.60 -17.16 -15.59
C GLN A 383 -8.64 -17.71 -14.51
N VAL A 384 -7.34 -17.39 -14.60
CA VAL A 384 -6.34 -17.76 -13.60
C VAL A 384 -6.66 -17.11 -12.26
N LEU A 385 -6.99 -15.82 -12.25
CA LEU A 385 -7.40 -15.10 -11.03
C LEU A 385 -8.69 -15.68 -10.43
N ALA A 386 -9.70 -16.00 -11.26
CA ALA A 386 -10.93 -16.64 -10.80
C ALA A 386 -10.66 -18.01 -10.16
N THR A 387 -9.67 -18.75 -10.66
CA THR A 387 -9.21 -20.02 -10.05
C THR A 387 -8.53 -19.76 -8.70
N GLY A 388 -7.69 -18.72 -8.61
CA GLY A 388 -7.01 -18.31 -7.38
C GLY A 388 -7.96 -17.90 -6.25
N LEU A 389 -9.21 -17.52 -6.54
CA LEU A 389 -10.24 -17.29 -5.54
C LEU A 389 -10.61 -18.56 -4.74
N SER A 390 -10.19 -19.75 -5.18
CA SER A 390 -10.42 -21.02 -4.47
C SER A 390 -9.14 -21.64 -3.92
N ASP A 391 -8.04 -20.88 -3.85
CA ASP A 391 -6.76 -21.34 -3.32
C ASP A 391 -6.86 -21.71 -1.83
N ASP A 392 -6.12 -22.72 -1.39
CA ASP A 392 -6.09 -23.12 0.01
C ASP A 392 -5.44 -22.05 0.89
N TYR A 393 -4.53 -21.26 0.32
CA TYR A 393 -3.86 -20.17 1.00
C TYR A 393 -4.64 -18.87 0.88
N PHE A 394 -5.21 -18.39 2.00
CA PHE A 394 -6.08 -17.20 1.98
C PHE A 394 -5.43 -15.92 1.41
N PRO A 395 -4.11 -15.66 1.55
CA PRO A 395 -3.49 -14.50 0.89
C PRO A 395 -3.47 -14.60 -0.64
N VAL A 396 -3.47 -15.81 -1.21
CA VAL A 396 -3.68 -15.99 -2.66
C VAL A 396 -5.11 -15.63 -3.03
N ARG A 397 -6.10 -16.09 -2.26
CA ARG A 397 -7.52 -15.72 -2.48
C ARG A 397 -7.73 -14.20 -2.36
N ASP A 398 -7.14 -13.57 -1.36
CA ASP A 398 -7.21 -12.13 -1.11
C ASP A 398 -6.55 -11.34 -2.26
N ASN A 399 -5.37 -11.76 -2.69
CA ASN A 399 -4.69 -11.17 -3.84
C ASN A 399 -5.48 -11.38 -5.13
N ALA A 400 -6.12 -12.53 -5.32
CA ALA A 400 -6.95 -12.80 -6.51
C ALA A 400 -8.17 -11.89 -6.55
N ALA A 401 -8.87 -11.73 -5.42
CA ALA A 401 -10.01 -10.83 -5.32
C ALA A 401 -9.60 -9.37 -5.54
N ARG A 402 -8.47 -8.94 -4.95
CA ARG A 402 -7.93 -7.59 -5.15
C ARG A 402 -7.44 -7.37 -6.59
N ALA A 403 -6.81 -8.35 -7.21
CA ALA A 403 -6.39 -8.29 -8.61
C ALA A 403 -7.59 -8.14 -9.54
N LEU A 404 -8.66 -8.91 -9.34
CA LEU A 404 -9.90 -8.78 -10.09
C LEU A 404 -10.57 -7.41 -9.87
N ALA A 405 -10.47 -6.84 -8.66
CA ALA A 405 -10.93 -5.48 -8.42
C ALA A 405 -10.16 -4.42 -9.22
N LYS A 406 -8.85 -4.62 -9.43
CA LYS A 406 -8.00 -3.75 -10.26
C LYS A 406 -8.32 -3.89 -11.75
N LEU A 407 -8.68 -5.09 -12.21
CA LEU A 407 -9.10 -5.30 -13.61
C LEU A 407 -10.46 -4.66 -13.94
N GLY A 408 -11.26 -4.32 -12.92
CA GLY A 408 -12.52 -3.63 -13.06
C GLY A 408 -13.50 -4.35 -13.98
N VAL A 409 -13.99 -3.67 -15.01
CA VAL A 409 -14.96 -4.20 -15.98
C VAL A 409 -14.48 -5.48 -16.67
N LEU A 410 -13.16 -5.66 -16.83
CA LEU A 410 -12.57 -6.85 -17.46
C LEU A 410 -12.77 -8.11 -16.61
N ALA A 411 -13.04 -7.96 -15.31
CA ALA A 411 -13.27 -9.07 -14.38
C ALA A 411 -14.69 -9.66 -14.44
N GLU A 412 -15.58 -9.14 -15.29
CA GLU A 412 -16.96 -9.66 -15.45
C GLU A 412 -17.03 -11.20 -15.57
N PRO A 413 -16.16 -11.89 -16.36
CA PRO A 413 -16.19 -13.36 -16.45
C PRO A 413 -15.94 -14.09 -15.11
N ALA A 414 -15.31 -13.45 -14.12
CA ALA A 414 -15.05 -14.02 -12.81
C ALA A 414 -16.22 -13.84 -11.82
N MET A 415 -17.33 -13.22 -12.22
CA MET A 415 -18.47 -12.91 -11.35
C MET A 415 -18.98 -14.10 -10.54
N PRO A 416 -19.23 -15.31 -11.11
CA PRO A 416 -19.70 -16.44 -10.31
C PRO A 416 -18.75 -16.82 -9.17
N ALA A 417 -17.44 -16.76 -9.43
CA ALA A 417 -16.42 -17.06 -8.43
C ALA A 417 -16.34 -15.96 -7.37
N LEU A 418 -16.40 -14.68 -7.76
CA LEU A 418 -16.44 -13.53 -6.85
C LEU A 418 -17.68 -13.55 -5.93
N VAL A 419 -18.84 -13.91 -6.45
CA VAL A 419 -20.08 -14.04 -5.66
C VAL A 419 -19.92 -15.12 -4.59
N ALA A 420 -19.27 -16.24 -4.90
CA ALA A 420 -18.99 -17.26 -3.89
C ALA A 420 -18.05 -16.73 -2.77
N GLN A 421 -17.10 -15.87 -3.11
CA GLN A 421 -16.16 -15.28 -2.16
C GLN A 421 -16.76 -14.21 -1.24
N LEU A 422 -18.00 -13.76 -1.49
CA LEU A 422 -18.73 -12.93 -0.52
C LEU A 422 -19.01 -13.67 0.79
N GLU A 423 -18.90 -15.01 0.80
CA GLU A 423 -19.07 -15.86 1.99
C GLU A 423 -17.75 -16.52 2.43
N ASP A 424 -16.58 -16.05 1.95
CA ASP A 424 -15.27 -16.59 2.35
C ASP A 424 -15.08 -16.47 3.88
N GLU A 425 -14.32 -17.40 4.48
CA GLU A 425 -14.03 -17.38 5.91
C GLU A 425 -13.22 -16.14 6.32
N ASP A 426 -12.29 -15.69 5.47
CA ASP A 426 -11.47 -14.51 5.69
C ASP A 426 -12.21 -13.24 5.28
N ARG A 427 -12.18 -12.27 6.17
CA ARG A 427 -12.91 -11.01 6.02
C ARG A 427 -12.34 -10.10 4.93
N TYR A 428 -11.05 -10.19 4.63
CA TYR A 428 -10.40 -9.37 3.62
C TYR A 428 -10.69 -9.91 2.22
N VAL A 429 -10.76 -11.25 2.08
CA VAL A 429 -11.25 -11.89 0.85
C VAL A 429 -12.68 -11.45 0.54
N ARG A 430 -13.60 -11.51 1.51
CA ARG A 430 -14.98 -11.00 1.34
C ARG A 430 -15.02 -9.54 0.91
N PHE A 431 -14.21 -8.70 1.54
CA PHE A 431 -14.13 -7.28 1.22
C PHE A 431 -13.65 -7.05 -0.22
N HIS A 432 -12.52 -7.63 -0.62
CA HIS A 432 -12.00 -7.45 -1.96
C HIS A 432 -12.91 -8.07 -3.03
N ALA A 433 -13.63 -9.16 -2.73
CA ALA A 433 -14.63 -9.71 -3.62
C ALA A 433 -15.79 -8.71 -3.85
N ALA A 434 -16.26 -8.05 -2.78
CA ALA A 434 -17.27 -7.01 -2.89
C ALA A 434 -16.76 -5.78 -3.67
N VAL A 435 -15.51 -5.37 -3.45
CA VAL A 435 -14.87 -4.30 -4.23
C VAL A 435 -14.78 -4.69 -5.71
N ALA A 436 -14.40 -5.93 -6.03
CA ALA A 436 -14.32 -6.40 -7.41
C ALA A 436 -15.69 -6.36 -8.11
N LEU A 437 -16.75 -6.86 -7.46
CA LEU A 437 -18.11 -6.76 -7.98
C LEU A 437 -18.55 -5.31 -8.20
N LYS A 438 -18.16 -4.39 -7.30
CA LYS A 438 -18.43 -2.96 -7.48
C LYS A 438 -17.71 -2.41 -8.72
N GLN A 439 -16.46 -2.83 -8.96
CA GLN A 439 -15.64 -2.34 -10.08
C GLN A 439 -15.99 -2.96 -11.44
N ILE A 440 -16.71 -4.09 -11.47
CA ILE A 440 -17.26 -4.68 -12.70
C ILE A 440 -18.35 -3.80 -13.32
N GLN A 441 -19.08 -3.03 -12.51
CA GLN A 441 -20.07 -2.03 -12.95
C GLN A 441 -21.25 -2.56 -13.80
N THR A 442 -21.54 -3.86 -13.77
CA THR A 442 -22.74 -4.45 -14.42
C THR A 442 -23.94 -4.49 -13.49
N GLN A 443 -25.16 -4.55 -14.05
CA GLN A 443 -26.38 -4.69 -13.24
C GLN A 443 -26.37 -5.99 -12.43
N GLU A 444 -25.89 -7.09 -13.01
CA GLU A 444 -25.81 -8.38 -12.34
C GLU A 444 -24.84 -8.33 -11.13
N ALA A 445 -23.70 -7.62 -11.25
CA ALA A 445 -22.78 -7.46 -10.14
C ALA A 445 -23.37 -6.59 -9.02
N GLN A 446 -24.12 -5.54 -9.37
CA GLN A 446 -24.86 -4.73 -8.39
C GLN A 446 -25.95 -5.55 -7.69
N ASP A 447 -26.72 -6.34 -8.44
CA ASP A 447 -27.76 -7.21 -7.88
C ASP A 447 -27.16 -8.25 -6.94
N ALA A 448 -26.00 -8.83 -7.28
CA ALA A 448 -25.29 -9.75 -6.41
C ALA A 448 -24.86 -9.11 -5.08
N LEU A 449 -24.33 -7.88 -5.12
CA LEU A 449 -24.00 -7.11 -3.93
C LEU A 449 -25.24 -6.80 -3.08
N PHE A 450 -26.35 -6.36 -3.69
CA PHE A 450 -27.59 -6.10 -2.98
C PHE A 450 -28.19 -7.37 -2.37
N ASN A 451 -28.14 -8.49 -3.08
CA ASN A 451 -28.60 -9.78 -2.56
C ASN A 451 -27.81 -10.18 -1.32
N HIS A 452 -26.47 -10.10 -1.36
CA HIS A 452 -25.63 -10.37 -0.19
C HIS A 452 -25.89 -9.39 0.97
N LEU A 453 -26.09 -8.10 0.66
CA LEU A 453 -26.43 -7.10 1.68
C LEU A 453 -27.78 -7.40 2.34
N PHE A 454 -28.81 -7.78 1.57
CA PHE A 454 -30.13 -8.09 2.12
C PHE A 454 -30.20 -9.41 2.88
N THR A 455 -29.31 -10.36 2.60
CA THR A 455 -29.17 -11.60 3.39
C THR A 455 -28.21 -11.47 4.56
N SER A 456 -27.46 -10.36 4.65
CA SER A 456 -26.60 -10.05 5.79
C SER A 456 -27.40 -9.79 7.06
N ARG A 457 -26.76 -9.95 8.22
CA ARG A 457 -27.40 -9.73 9.52
C ARG A 457 -27.53 -8.23 9.81
N TRP A 458 -28.77 -7.76 9.98
CA TRP A 458 -29.09 -6.36 10.30
C TRP A 458 -29.30 -6.10 11.81
N CYS A 459 -29.56 -7.14 12.59
CA CYS A 459 -29.81 -7.02 14.03
C CYS A 459 -28.53 -7.25 14.83
N ALA A 460 -27.99 -6.18 15.43
CA ALA A 460 -26.77 -6.21 16.25
C ALA A 460 -26.92 -7.03 17.55
N LEU A 461 -28.15 -7.25 18.03
CA LEU A 461 -28.43 -7.93 19.30
C LEU A 461 -28.49 -9.46 19.17
N THR A 462 -28.67 -9.96 17.95
CA THR A 462 -28.83 -11.40 17.71
C THR A 462 -27.53 -12.02 17.24
N THR A 463 -27.21 -13.22 17.71
CA THR A 463 -26.08 -14.03 17.19
C THR A 463 -26.59 -15.26 16.44
N ARG A 464 -25.71 -16.09 15.86
CA ARG A 464 -26.12 -17.43 15.36
C ARG A 464 -26.67 -18.31 16.49
N GLY A 465 -26.21 -18.09 17.74
CA GLY A 465 -26.69 -18.81 18.92
C GLY A 465 -27.88 -18.16 19.63
N THR A 466 -28.18 -16.90 19.35
CA THR A 466 -29.28 -16.11 19.95
C THR A 466 -30.06 -15.40 18.84
N PRO A 467 -30.86 -16.11 18.05
CA PRO A 467 -31.56 -15.52 16.90
C PRO A 467 -32.79 -14.68 17.28
N PHE A 468 -33.15 -14.59 18.57
CA PHE A 468 -34.31 -13.86 19.09
C PHE A 468 -33.94 -12.93 20.23
#